data_AF-A0A0A7G0N1-F1
#
_entry.id   AF-A0A0A7G0N1-F1
#
_cell.length_a   1.000
_cell.length_b   1.000
_cell.length_c   1.000
_cell.angle_alpha   90.00
_cell.angle_beta   90.00
_cell.angle_gamma   90.00
#
_symmetry.space_group_name_H-M   'P 1'
#
loop_
_entity.id
_entity.type
_entity.pdbx_description
1 polymer ?
#
loop_
_entity_poly.entity_id
_entity_poly.type
_entity_poly.pdbx_seq_one_letter_code
_entity_poly.pdbx_strand_id
1 'polypeptide(L)'
;MDYYKGNDTSVSQFLNGKDGVIPKPPRKGEIIKCLVCGEPMPPSAFSKIPSVRKREFKWQCHEKCINYMLDVCDRETTGLLAERKNDPTYK
;
A
#
# COMPACT_ATOMS: atom_id res chain seq x y z
N MET A 1 0.72 -24.78 0.03
CA MET A 1 1.47 -23.71 -0.68
C MET A 1 1.45 -22.52 0.25
N ASP A 2 2.40 -22.52 1.17
CA ASP A 2 2.38 -21.72 2.40
C ASP A 2 3.31 -20.53 2.19
N TYR A 3 2.76 -19.44 1.64
CA TYR A 3 3.54 -18.35 1.07
C TYR A 3 3.76 -17.13 1.98
N TYR A 4 3.60 -17.25 3.31
CA TYR A 4 3.90 -16.14 4.21
C TYR A 4 4.50 -16.63 5.53
N LYS A 5 5.83 -16.79 5.55
CA LYS A 5 6.65 -16.70 6.77
C LYS A 5 7.51 -15.44 6.67
N GLY A 6 6.91 -14.30 6.97
CA GLY A 6 7.61 -13.00 7.05
C GLY A 6 7.48 -12.47 8.47
N ASN A 7 8.63 -12.22 9.11
CA ASN A 7 8.80 -11.73 10.50
C ASN A 7 7.67 -10.81 11.00
N ASP A 8 7.18 -11.11 12.21
CA ASP A 8 6.11 -10.42 12.97
C ASP A 8 6.39 -8.94 13.33
N THR A 9 7.37 -8.29 12.69
CA THR A 9 7.80 -6.93 13.02
C THR A 9 7.22 -5.84 12.09
N SER A 10 6.47 -6.17 11.03
CA SER A 10 6.22 -5.22 9.93
C SER A 10 4.81 -4.62 9.78
N VAL A 11 3.77 -5.14 10.45
CA VAL A 11 2.39 -4.62 10.25
C VAL A 11 1.91 -3.81 11.46
N SER A 12 2.30 -4.21 12.67
CA SER A 12 1.91 -3.54 13.92
C SER A 12 2.47 -2.11 14.05
N GLN A 13 3.66 -1.82 13.53
CA GLN A 13 4.17 -0.44 13.47
C GLN A 13 3.42 0.45 12.48
N PHE A 14 2.85 -0.13 11.42
CA PHE A 14 2.05 0.59 10.43
C PHE A 14 0.65 0.93 10.97
N LEU A 15 0.10 0.04 11.81
CA LEU A 15 -1.25 0.17 12.40
C LEU A 15 -1.28 0.91 13.74
N ASN A 16 -0.21 0.86 14.55
CA ASN A 16 -0.16 1.48 15.89
C ASN A 16 0.34 2.94 15.91
N GLY A 17 0.61 3.54 14.75
CA GLY A 17 0.86 4.98 14.66
C GLY A 17 -0.41 5.74 14.99
N LYS A 18 -0.42 6.49 16.09
CA LYS A 18 -1.55 7.32 16.56
C LYS A 18 -2.03 8.40 15.55
N ASP A 19 -1.42 8.49 14.39
CA ASP A 19 -1.77 9.36 13.28
C ASP A 19 -1.45 8.59 11.99
N GLY A 20 -2.19 8.79 10.90
CA GLY A 20 -1.88 8.20 9.57
C GLY A 20 -0.58 8.73 8.99
N VAL A 21 0.56 8.35 9.57
CA VAL A 21 1.87 8.97 9.31
C VAL A 21 2.43 8.46 7.98
N ILE A 22 2.51 9.37 7.00
CA ILE A 22 3.30 9.19 5.78
C ILE A 22 4.73 8.78 6.19
N PRO A 23 5.30 7.70 5.62
CA PRO A 23 6.62 7.24 6.02
C PRO A 23 7.68 8.32 5.77
N LYS A 24 8.67 8.43 6.67
CA LYS A 24 9.76 9.39 6.55
C LYS A 24 10.47 9.18 5.21
N PRO A 25 10.76 10.25 4.44
CA PRO A 25 11.40 10.11 3.15
C PRO A 25 12.76 9.39 3.28
N PRO A 26 13.13 8.56 2.30
CA PRO A 26 14.39 7.83 2.30
C PRO A 26 15.58 8.79 2.19
N ARG A 27 16.73 8.43 2.76
CA ARG A 27 17.97 9.21 2.58
C ARG A 27 18.48 9.07 1.16
N LYS A 28 19.27 10.05 0.70
CA LYS A 28 19.92 9.98 -0.63
C LYS A 28 20.79 8.72 -0.69
N GLY A 29 20.54 7.87 -1.69
CA GLY A 29 21.27 6.61 -1.90
C GLY A 29 20.76 5.41 -1.10
N GLU A 30 19.75 5.59 -0.25
CA GLU A 30 19.13 4.49 0.50
C GLU A 30 18.16 3.70 -0.39
N ILE A 31 18.24 2.37 -0.35
CA ILE A 31 17.28 1.50 -1.04
C ILE A 31 15.97 1.53 -0.25
N ILE A 32 14.91 1.98 -0.91
CA ILE A 32 13.56 1.96 -0.36
C ILE A 32 13.11 0.51 -0.24
N LYS A 33 12.49 0.13 0.87
CA LYS A 33 11.82 -1.16 1.02
C LYS A 33 10.32 -0.94 1.02
N CYS A 34 9.59 -1.81 0.34
CA CYS A 34 8.15 -1.76 0.35
C CYS A 34 7.63 -2.03 1.76
N LEU A 35 6.84 -1.12 2.31
CA LEU A 35 6.33 -1.24 3.67
C LEU A 35 5.24 -2.33 3.82
N VAL A 36 4.69 -2.83 2.72
CA VAL A 36 3.70 -3.91 2.71
C VAL A 36 4.36 -5.28 2.56
N CYS A 37 5.16 -5.51 1.51
CA CYS A 37 5.77 -6.82 1.25
C CYS A 37 7.21 -6.97 1.78
N GLY A 38 7.87 -5.90 2.21
CA GLY A 38 9.25 -5.90 2.70
C GLY A 38 10.34 -5.98 1.62
N GLU A 39 9.97 -6.20 0.36
CA GLU A 39 10.93 -6.32 -0.75
C GLU A 39 11.62 -4.98 -1.07
N PRO A 40 12.90 -4.99 -1.49
CA PRO A 40 13.60 -3.79 -1.93
C PRO A 40 13.01 -3.23 -3.24
N MET A 41 12.87 -1.91 -3.30
CA MET A 41 12.38 -1.13 -4.43
C MET A 41 13.55 -0.38 -5.10
N PRO A 42 14.33 -1.03 -5.99
CA PRO A 42 15.34 -0.33 -6.78
C PRO A 42 14.67 0.70 -7.72
N PRO A 43 15.42 1.68 -8.25
CA PRO A 43 14.88 2.67 -9.20
C PRO A 43 14.13 2.06 -10.40
N SER A 44 14.53 0.86 -10.84
CA SER A 44 13.90 0.10 -11.91
C SER A 44 12.56 -0.53 -11.55
N ALA A 45 12.27 -0.72 -10.26
CA ALA A 45 11.01 -1.29 -9.77
C ALA A 45 9.88 -0.25 -9.66
N PHE A 46 10.21 1.04 -9.76
CA PHE A 46 9.20 2.11 -9.79
C PHE A 46 8.50 2.20 -11.14
N SER A 47 7.23 2.59 -11.12
CA SER A 47 6.45 2.82 -12.31
C SER A 47 7.07 3.92 -13.19
N LYS A 48 6.96 3.75 -14.51
CA LYS A 48 7.34 4.78 -15.49
C LYS A 48 6.32 5.94 -15.53
N ILE A 49 5.12 5.72 -15.01
CA ILE A 49 4.05 6.72 -14.97
C ILE A 49 4.33 7.69 -13.81
N PRO A 50 4.54 9.00 -14.06
CA PRO A 50 4.98 9.94 -13.02
C PRO A 50 4.03 10.05 -11.82
N SER A 51 2.72 10.01 -12.06
CA SER A 51 1.69 10.08 -11.00
C SER A 51 1.74 8.85 -10.08
N VAL A 52 1.88 7.66 -10.66
CA VAL A 52 2.04 6.40 -9.93
C VAL A 52 3.34 6.41 -9.14
N ARG A 53 4.46 6.75 -9.79
CA ARG A 53 5.78 6.80 -9.16
C ARG A 53 5.82 7.75 -7.96
N LYS A 54 5.16 8.90 -8.05
CA LYS A 54 5.05 9.85 -6.93
C LYS A 54 4.32 9.21 -5.74
N ARG A 55 3.27 8.43 -6.00
CA ARG A 55 2.52 7.69 -4.97
C ARG A 55 3.37 6.58 -4.36
N GLU A 56 4.06 5.79 -5.18
CA GLU A 56 4.96 4.72 -4.72
C GLU A 56 6.09 5.27 -3.84
N PHE A 57 6.66 6.42 -4.21
CA PHE A 57 7.71 7.07 -3.43
C PHE A 57 7.19 7.68 -2.13
N LYS A 58 6.02 8.34 -2.17
CA LYS A 58 5.37 8.94 -0.98
C LYS A 58 5.06 7.87 0.07
N TRP A 59 4.55 6.73 -0.35
CA TRP A 59 4.11 5.66 0.54
C TRP A 59 5.14 4.54 0.71
N GLN A 60 6.27 4.62 0.02
CA GLN A 60 7.33 3.61 0.00
C GLN A 60 6.75 2.21 -0.20
N CYS A 61 5.93 2.08 -1.24
CA CYS A 61 5.13 0.90 -1.48
C CYS A 61 4.94 0.67 -2.98
N HIS A 62 5.04 -0.57 -3.43
CA HIS A 62 4.76 -0.94 -4.81
C HIS A 62 3.31 -0.62 -5.16
N GLU A 63 3.05 -0.21 -6.40
CA GLU A 63 1.69 -0.04 -6.89
C GLU A 63 0.81 -1.29 -6.68
N LYS A 64 1.34 -2.49 -6.95
CA LYS A 64 0.63 -3.77 -6.71
C LYS A 64 0.19 -3.93 -5.25
N CYS A 65 1.04 -3.53 -4.31
CA CYS A 65 0.78 -3.66 -2.89
C CYS A 65 -0.22 -2.61 -2.42
N ILE A 66 -0.16 -1.39 -2.97
CA ILE A 66 -1.17 -0.35 -2.72
C ILE A 66 -2.54 -0.83 -3.19
N ASN A 67 -2.64 -1.38 -4.40
CA ASN A 67 -3.91 -1.88 -4.94
C ASN A 67 -4.47 -3.04 -4.11
N TYR A 68 -3.60 -3.95 -3.64
CA TYR A 68 -4.00 -5.02 -2.72
C TYR A 68 -4.58 -4.46 -1.42
N MET A 69 -3.93 -3.47 -0.79
CA MET A 69 -4.43 -2.83 0.42
C MET A 69 -5.79 -2.16 0.18
N LEU A 70 -5.96 -1.49 -0.95
CA LEU A 70 -7.25 -0.86 -1.31
C LEU A 70 -8.36 -1.90 -1.50
N ASP A 71 -8.08 -3.03 -2.17
CA ASP A 71 -9.06 -4.12 -2.33
C ASP A 71 -9.42 -4.77 -0.99
N VAL A 72 -8.46 -4.96 -0.09
CA VAL A 72 -8.74 -5.42 1.28
C VAL A 72 -9.64 -4.43 2.01
N CYS A 73 -9.31 -3.13 1.98
CA CYS A 73 -10.15 -2.09 2.59
C CYS A 73 -11.58 -2.09 2.00
N ASP A 74 -11.71 -2.21 0.68
CA ASP A 74 -13.02 -2.24 0.01
C ASP A 74 -13.85 -3.47 0.43
N ARG A 75 -13.20 -4.62 0.64
CA ARG A 75 -13.88 -5.86 1.09
C ARG A 75 -14.25 -5.83 2.57
N GLU A 76 -13.37 -5.30 3.41
CA GLU A 76 -13.58 -5.25 4.87
C GLU A 76 -14.53 -4.12 5.28
N THR A 77 -14.70 -3.09 4.46
CA THR A 77 -15.68 -2.04 4.72
C THR A 77 -17.09 -2.51 4.37
N THR A 78 -17.76 -3.12 5.34
CA THR A 78 -19.18 -3.48 5.26
C THR A 78 -20.03 -2.24 4.95
N GLY A 79 -20.79 -2.27 3.85
CA GLY A 79 -21.67 -1.19 3.39
C GLY A 79 -21.41 -0.76 1.95
N LEU A 80 -20.16 -0.49 1.56
CA LEU A 80 -19.87 0.20 0.29
C LEU A 80 -20.16 -0.59 -1.00
N LEU A 81 -19.87 -1.90 -1.05
CA LEU A 81 -20.09 -2.69 -2.27
C LEU A 81 -21.55 -3.14 -2.45
N ALA A 82 -22.25 -3.40 -1.35
CA ALA A 82 -23.66 -3.77 -1.37
C ALA A 82 -24.55 -2.54 -1.62
N GLU A 83 -24.20 -1.38 -1.06
CA GLU A 83 -24.93 -0.12 -1.25
C GLU A 83 -24.69 0.49 -2.64
N ARG A 84 -23.48 0.40 -3.21
CA ARG A 84 -23.19 0.87 -4.59
C ARG A 84 -24.03 0.17 -5.66
N LYS A 85 -24.40 -1.10 -5.47
CA LYS A 85 -25.32 -1.81 -6.39
C LYS A 85 -26.75 -1.28 -6.34
N ASN A 86 -27.13 -0.64 -5.24
CA ASN A 86 -28.47 -0.11 -4.99
C ASN A 86 -28.55 1.41 -5.14
N ASP A 87 -27.42 2.11 -5.34
CA ASP A 87 -27.39 3.55 -5.54
C ASP A 87 -27.81 3.91 -6.99
N PRO A 88 -28.94 4.62 -7.19
CA PRO A 88 -29.42 4.98 -8.52
C PRO A 88 -28.55 6.01 -9.26
N THR A 89 -27.59 6.65 -8.58
CA THR A 89 -26.72 7.69 -9.17
C THR A 89 -25.48 7.13 -9.87
N TYR A 90 -25.17 5.83 -9.70
CA TYR A 90 -23.97 5.17 -10.22
C TYR A 90 -24.24 4.24 -11.44
N LYS A 91 -25.28 4.53 -12.23
CA LYS A 91 -25.61 3.82 -13.48
C LYS A 91 -24.80 4.29 -14.68
#